data_AF-A0A519K197-F1
#
_entry.id   AF-A0A519K197-F1
#
_cell.length_a   1.000
_cell.length_b   1.000
_cell.length_c   1.000
_cell.angle_alpha   90.00
_cell.angle_beta   90.00
_cell.angle_gamma   90.00
#
_symmetry.space_group_name_H-M   'P 1'
#
loop_
_entity.id
_entity.type
_entity.pdbx_description
1 polymer ?
#
loop_
_entity_poly.entity_id
_entity_poly.type
_entity_poly.pdbx_seq_one_letter_code
_entity_poly.pdbx_strand_id
1 'polypeptide(L)' 'LNIATNESYKNHEGEKVTETQWHNVIAWGKTAEIIEKYLTKGKEIAVEGKLTHRSFEDKNGDKKYYTEVVANELLLLGK' A
#
# COMPACT_ATOMS: atom_id res chain seq x y z
N LEU A 1 7.36 -1.52 -1.10
CA LEU A 1 6.41 -2.61 -0.76
C LEU A 1 5.07 -2.30 -1.43
N ASN A 2 4.35 -3.30 -1.94
CA ASN A 2 2.98 -3.12 -2.43
C ASN A 2 2.03 -3.89 -1.50
N ILE A 3 0.99 -3.22 -1.00
CA ILE A 3 0.01 -3.81 -0.08
C ILE A 3 -1.38 -3.77 -0.70
N ALA A 4 -2.20 -4.77 -0.36
CA ALA A 4 -3.59 -4.84 -0.76
C ALA A 4 -4.48 -4.62 0.49
N THR A 5 -5.47 -3.74 0.38
CA THR A 5 -6.53 -3.60 1.38
C THR A 5 -7.86 -3.99 0.76
N ASN A 6 -8.66 -4.77 1.49
CA ASN A 6 -9.96 -5.22 1.01
C ASN A 6 -11.08 -4.51 1.77
N GLU A 7 -12.05 -3.98 1.05
CA GLU A 7 -13.31 -3.50 1.60
C GLU A 7 -14.44 -4.40 1.11
N SER A 8 -15.32 -4.84 2.01
CA SER A 8 -16.50 -5.65 1.69
C SER A 8 -17.76 -4.87 2.01
N TYR A 9 -18.60 -4.64 1.01
CA TYR A 9 -19.87 -3.92 1.14
C TYR A 9 -20.97 -4.59 0.33
N LYS A 10 -22.23 -4.15 0.53
CA LYS A 10 -23.35 -4.52 -0.34
C LYS A 10 -23.59 -3.40 -1.35
N ASN A 11 -23.65 -3.75 -2.63
CA ASN A 11 -23.98 -2.79 -3.69
C ASN A 11 -25.49 -2.46 -3.68
N HIS A 12 -25.92 -1.57 -4.59
CA HIS A 12 -27.32 -1.17 -4.71
C HIS A 12 -28.27 -2.35 -5.07
N GLU A 13 -27.74 -3.39 -5.72
CA GLU A 13 -28.49 -4.59 -6.12
C GLU A 13 -28.58 -5.62 -4.98
N GLY A 14 -27.97 -5.33 -3.82
CA GLY A 14 -27.98 -6.19 -2.63
C GLY A 14 -26.90 -7.28 -2.63
N GLU A 15 -26.04 -7.32 -3.65
CA GLU A 15 -24.96 -8.28 -3.77
C GLU A 15 -23.77 -7.91 -2.90
N LYS A 16 -23.09 -8.91 -2.34
CA LYS A 16 -21.84 -8.69 -1.59
C LYS A 16 -20.69 -8.53 -2.57
N VAL A 17 -20.08 -7.35 -2.56
CA VAL A 17 -18.90 -7.02 -3.38
C VAL A 17 -17.68 -6.90 -2.46
N THR A 18 -16.53 -7.39 -2.92
CA THR A 18 -15.23 -7.16 -2.28
C THR A 18 -14.35 -6.38 -3.24
N GLU A 19 -13.93 -5.20 -2.81
CA GLU A 19 -13.05 -4.32 -3.57
C GLU A 19 -11.65 -4.36 -2.98
N THR A 20 -10.66 -4.59 -3.84
CA THR A 20 -9.24 -4.61 -3.45
C THR A 20 -8.55 -3.37 -3.97
N GLN A 21 -7.99 -2.59 -3.06
CA GLN A 21 -7.17 -1.42 -3.38
C GLN A 21 -5.69 -1.76 -3.16
N TRP A 22 -4.84 -1.30 -4.08
CA TRP A 22 -3.39 -1.54 -4.04
C TRP A 22 -2.66 -0.25 -3.75
N HIS A 23 -1.73 -0.31 -2.79
CA HIS A 23 -1.03 0.86 -2.28
C HIS A 23 0.48 0.65 -2.36
N ASN A 24 1.16 1.62 -2.95
CA ASN A 24 2.62 1.66 -2.92
C ASN A 24 3.08 2.27 -1.60
N VAL A 25 3.84 1.49 -0.84
CA VAL A 25 4.44 1.89 0.43
C VAL A 25 5.95 2.00 0.29
N ILE A 26 6.47 3.18 0.62
CA ILE A 26 7.89 3.50 0.63
C ILE A 26 8.37 3.50 2.09
N ALA A 27 9.38 2.70 2.38
CA ALA A 27 9.97 2.61 3.71
C ALA A 27 11.49 2.82 3.61
N TRP A 28 12.07 3.45 4.62
CA TRP A 28 13.50 3.79 4.68
C TRP A 28 14.10 3.38 6.03
N GLY A 29 15.43 3.27 6.08
CA GLY A 29 16.18 2.99 7.32
C GLY A 29 15.68 1.76 8.07
N LYS A 30 15.50 1.89 9.38
CA LYS A 30 15.07 0.79 10.26
C LYS A 30 13.76 0.14 9.83
N THR A 31 12.78 0.90 9.33
CA THR A 31 11.51 0.35 8.84
C THR A 31 11.74 -0.56 7.63
N ALA A 32 12.65 -0.18 6.72
CA ALA A 32 13.02 -1.02 5.59
C ALA A 32 13.74 -2.31 6.03
N GLU A 33 14.66 -2.22 7.00
CA GLU A 33 15.35 -3.39 7.57
C GLU A 33 14.38 -4.40 8.21
N ILE A 34 13.38 -3.91 8.94
CA ILE A 34 12.31 -4.76 9.53
C ILE A 34 11.51 -5.44 8.43
N ILE A 35 11.13 -4.70 7.38
CA ILE A 35 10.39 -5.26 6.24
C ILE A 35 11.21 -6.36 5.57
N GLU A 36 12.47 -6.09 5.24
CA GLU A 36 13.33 -7.07 4.58
C GLU A 36 13.51 -8.34 5.42
N LYS A 37 13.67 -8.20 6.74
CA LYS A 37 13.94 -9.32 7.63
C LYS A 37 12.71 -10.17 7.96
N TYR A 38 11.53 -9.57 8.07
CA TYR A 38 10.36 -10.23 8.66
C TYR A 38 9.14 -10.34 7.73
N LEU A 39 9.05 -9.53 6.67
CA LEU A 39 7.89 -9.54 5.77
C LEU A 39 8.11 -10.45 4.57
N THR A 40 7.19 -11.39 4.42
CA THR A 40 7.03 -12.21 3.22
C THR A 40 5.69 -11.94 2.56
N LYS A 41 5.53 -12.29 1.28
CA LYS A 41 4.25 -12.15 0.57
C LYS A 41 3.11 -12.80 1.36
N GLY A 42 1.98 -12.09 1.48
CA GLY A 42 0.77 -12.56 2.16
C GLY A 42 0.74 -12.35 3.67
N LYS A 43 1.80 -11.81 4.28
CA LYS A 43 1.76 -11.38 5.68
C LYS A 43 0.95 -10.09 5.83
N GLU A 44 0.12 -10.05 6.87
CA GLU A 44 -0.68 -8.88 7.22
C GLU A 44 0.15 -7.91 8.07
N ILE A 45 -0.05 -6.63 7.82
CA ILE A 45 0.64 -5.53 8.51
C ILE A 45 -0.29 -4.34 8.67
N ALA A 46 -0.05 -3.53 9.69
CA ALA A 46 -0.54 -2.16 9.76
C ALA A 46 0.62 -1.21 9.43
N VAL A 47 0.32 -0.15 8.67
CA VAL A 47 1.30 0.85 8.25
C VAL A 47 0.75 2.22 8.62
N GLU A 48 1.58 3.03 9.29
CA GLU A 48 1.33 4.44 9.50
C GLU A 48 2.37 5.26 8.73
N GLY A 49 1.93 6.32 8.07
CA GLY A 49 2.80 7.14 7.25
C GLY A 49 2.10 8.37 6.71
N LYS A 50 2.81 9.09 5.84
CA LYS A 50 2.28 10.25 5.12
C LYS A 50 1.98 9.92 3.67
N LEU A 51 0.91 10.49 3.14
CA LEU A 51 0.66 10.49 1.70
C LEU A 51 1.66 11.42 1.01
N THR A 52 2.29 10.93 -0.04
CA THR A 52 3.18 11.72 -0.90
C THR A 52 2.71 11.57 -2.33
N HIS A 53 2.57 12.70 -3.02
CA HIS A 53 2.24 12.75 -4.43
C HIS A 53 3.50 13.05 -5.22
N ARG A 54 3.82 12.22 -6.20
CA ARG A 54 4.90 12.46 -7.14
C ARG A 54 4.38 12.38 -8.57
N SER A 55 5.09 13.05 -9.47
CA SER A 55 4.85 12.94 -10.90
C SER A 55 6.13 12.66 -11.64
N PHE A 56 6.07 11.83 -12.67
CA PHE A 56 7.15 11.66 -13.63
C PHE A 56 6.61 11.70 -15.06
N GLU A 57 7.47 12.02 -16.00
CA GLU A 57 7.18 11.97 -17.43
C GLU A 57 7.55 10.59 -17.96
N ASP A 58 6.60 9.91 -18.59
CA ASP A 58 6.88 8.62 -19.20
C ASP A 58 7.63 8.76 -20.52
N LYS A 59 7.97 7.63 -21.15
CA LYS A 59 8.75 7.61 -22.39
C LYS A 59 8.05 8.28 -23.58
N ASN A 60 6.74 8.50 -23.49
CA ASN A 60 5.93 9.12 -24.52
C ASN A 60 5.71 10.61 -24.26
N GLY A 61 6.26 11.16 -23.17
CA GLY A 61 6.05 12.55 -22.76
C GLY A 61 4.82 12.77 -21.86
N ASP A 62 4.11 11.71 -21.47
CA ASP A 62 2.92 11.85 -20.64
C ASP A 62 3.30 12.00 -19.16
N LYS A 63 2.79 13.05 -18.51
CA LYS A 63 2.92 13.21 -17.06
C LYS A 63 2.01 12.24 -16.32
N LYS A 64 2.59 11.32 -15.56
CA LYS A 64 1.88 10.37 -14.69
C LYS A 64 1.97 10.82 -13.24
N TYR A 65 0.89 10.59 -12.48
CA TYR A 65 0.80 10.94 -11.07
C TYR A 65 0.71 9.68 -10.21
N TYR A 66 1.40 9.69 -9.09
CA TYR A 66 1.43 8.58 -8.14
C TYR A 66 1.20 9.11 -6.75
N THR A 67 0.31 8.44 -6.02
CA THR A 67 0.15 8.62 -4.59
C THR A 67 0.79 7.42 -3.89
N GLU A 68 1.65 7.69 -2.94
CA GLU A 68 2.38 6.68 -2.18
C GLU A 68 2.27 6.97 -0.69
N VAL A 69 2.37 5.92 0.13
CA VAL A 69 2.49 6.02 1.58
C VAL A 69 3.96 5.95 1.94
N VAL A 70 4.52 7.04 2.45
CA VAL A 70 5.86 7.01 3.05
C VAL A 70 5.69 6.58 4.51
N ALA A 71 6.05 5.33 4.80
CA ALA A 71 5.86 4.70 6.09
C ALA A 71 6.83 5.27 7.14
N ASN A 72 6.27 5.70 8.26
CA ASN A 72 7.00 6.08 9.47
C ASN A 72 7.06 4.90 10.44
N GLU A 73 5.94 4.18 10.57
CA GLU A 73 5.81 3.02 11.45
C GLU A 73 5.16 1.84 10.72
N LEU A 74 5.51 0.64 11.17
CA LEU A 74 4.95 -0.60 10.70
C LEU A 74 4.76 -1.55 11.86
N LEU A 75 3.59 -2.16 11.94
CA LEU A 75 3.27 -3.21 12.88
C LEU A 75 3.07 -4.52 12.12
N LEU A 76 3.85 -5.54 12.47
CA LEU A 76 3.60 -6.90 12.00
C LEU A 76 2.35 -7.44 12.68
N LEU A 77 1.36 -7.83 11.89
CA LEU A 77 0.15 -8.44 12.44
C LEU A 77 0.36 -9.95 12.52
N GLY A 78 0.03 -10.50 13.69
CA GLY A 78 0.11 -11.92 13.95
C GLY A 78 -1.08 -12.67 13.36
N LYS A 79 -0.81 -13.91 12.95
CA LYS A 79 -1.79 -14.99 13.02
C LYS A 79 -1.25 -16.01 14.00
#